data_AF-A0A7C1SYG1-F1
#
_entry.id   AF-A0A7C1SYG1-F1
#
_cell.length_a   1.000
_cell.length_b   1.000
_cell.length_c   1.000
_cell.angle_alpha   90.00
_cell.angle_beta   90.00
_cell.angle_gamma   90.00
#
_symmetry.space_group_name_H-M   'P 1'
#
loop_
_entity.id
_entity.type
_entity.pdbx_description
1 polymer ?
#
loop_
_entity_poly.entity_id
_entity_poly.type
_entity_poly.pdbx_seq_one_letter_code
_entity_poly.pdbx_strand_id
1 'polypeptide(L)'
;DAETAGEALSANSAAMREVLAALKEQGIAEKDLQTTDFSIQPKYKQENRTDGTYEAPVIVGYAVSNGLTVRVRDLAKLGEIIDRSVTLGVNQGGGITFSNDDPETAIEAARKQAVEKAAAKAKTLTEAAGVRIGRIVEISENFARPMPQMYAAAPMAKMADESVPIASGENRYSVTVNITYAIEQ
;
A
#
# COMPACT_ATOMS: atom_id res chain seq x y z
N ASP A 1 -10.84 -26.01 -0.15
CA ASP A 1 -10.37 -27.31 0.37
C ASP A 1 -10.97 -28.43 -0.46
N ALA A 2 -10.23 -29.51 -0.67
CA ALA A 2 -10.74 -30.75 -1.26
C ALA A 2 -9.91 -31.96 -0.81
N GLU A 3 -10.37 -33.17 -1.12
CA GLU A 3 -9.66 -34.42 -0.80
C GLU A 3 -8.36 -34.54 -1.61
N THR A 4 -8.36 -34.06 -2.85
CA THR A 4 -7.17 -34.03 -3.71
C THR A 4 -6.69 -32.61 -3.99
N ALA A 5 -5.38 -32.47 -4.24
CA ALA A 5 -4.79 -31.20 -4.64
C ALA A 5 -5.39 -30.65 -5.96
N GLY A 6 -5.73 -31.55 -6.91
CA GLY A 6 -6.29 -31.17 -8.20
C GLY A 6 -7.71 -30.60 -8.11
N GLU A 7 -8.55 -31.18 -7.26
CA GLU A 7 -9.89 -30.65 -6.99
C GLU A 7 -9.81 -29.31 -6.24
N ALA A 8 -8.94 -29.21 -5.24
CA ALA A 8 -8.77 -27.98 -4.48
C ALA A 8 -8.26 -26.83 -5.38
N LEU A 9 -7.35 -27.14 -6.30
CA LEU A 9 -6.85 -26.21 -7.31
C LEU A 9 -7.95 -25.78 -8.29
N SER A 10 -8.74 -26.73 -8.78
CA SER A 10 -9.81 -26.45 -9.75
C SER A 10 -10.89 -25.56 -9.15
N ALA A 11 -11.29 -25.84 -7.90
CA ALA A 11 -12.25 -25.03 -7.16
C ALA A 11 -11.70 -23.61 -6.90
N ASN A 12 -10.45 -23.49 -6.43
CA ASN A 12 -9.83 -22.17 -6.21
C ASN A 12 -9.71 -21.37 -7.51
N SER A 13 -9.31 -22.02 -8.61
CA SER A 13 -9.17 -21.37 -9.92
C SER A 13 -10.52 -20.89 -10.47
N ALA A 14 -11.60 -21.64 -10.22
CA ALA A 14 -12.95 -21.21 -10.61
C ALA A 14 -13.39 -19.97 -9.83
N ALA A 15 -13.27 -20.00 -8.50
CA ALA A 15 -13.59 -18.85 -7.66
C ALA A 15 -12.75 -17.60 -8.04
N MET A 16 -11.45 -17.76 -8.30
CA MET A 16 -10.59 -16.64 -8.67
C MET A 16 -10.97 -16.03 -10.03
N ARG A 17 -11.44 -16.84 -10.99
CA ARG A 17 -11.95 -16.31 -12.28
C ARG A 17 -13.19 -15.45 -12.09
N GLU A 18 -14.09 -15.86 -11.21
CA GLU A 18 -15.30 -15.07 -10.88
C GLU A 18 -14.94 -13.74 -10.21
N VAL A 19 -13.99 -13.76 -9.27
CA VAL A 19 -13.46 -12.54 -8.63
C VAL A 19 -12.84 -11.60 -9.64
N LEU A 20 -11.94 -12.10 -10.50
CA LEU A 20 -11.29 -11.28 -11.53
C LEU A 20 -12.30 -10.70 -12.53
N ALA A 21 -13.31 -11.46 -12.93
CA ALA A 21 -14.36 -10.98 -13.83
C ALA A 21 -15.18 -9.85 -13.17
N ALA A 22 -15.62 -10.04 -11.92
CA ALA A 22 -16.38 -9.02 -11.21
C ALA A 22 -15.59 -7.73 -10.97
N LEU A 23 -14.29 -7.82 -10.65
CA LEU A 23 -13.44 -6.64 -10.49
C LEU A 23 -13.23 -5.90 -11.82
N LYS A 24 -13.13 -6.62 -12.95
CA LYS A 24 -13.08 -6.00 -14.28
C LYS A 24 -14.40 -5.31 -14.64
N GLU A 25 -15.55 -5.88 -14.30
CA GLU A 25 -16.86 -5.25 -14.48
C GLU A 25 -17.01 -3.95 -13.68
N GLN A 26 -16.38 -3.88 -12.51
CA GLN A 26 -16.29 -2.69 -11.67
C GLN A 26 -15.30 -1.62 -12.21
N GLY A 27 -14.67 -1.89 -13.35
CA GLY A 27 -13.77 -0.97 -14.04
C GLY A 27 -12.31 -1.04 -13.59
N ILE A 28 -11.92 -2.09 -12.84
CA ILE A 28 -10.52 -2.30 -12.50
C ILE A 28 -9.77 -2.84 -13.71
N ALA A 29 -8.72 -2.13 -14.12
CA ALA A 29 -7.91 -2.52 -15.25
C ALA A 29 -7.07 -3.76 -14.93
N GLU A 30 -6.76 -4.57 -15.95
CA GLU A 30 -5.96 -5.79 -15.79
C GLU A 30 -4.58 -5.52 -15.19
N LYS A 31 -3.95 -4.39 -15.55
CA LYS A 31 -2.67 -3.93 -14.99
C LYS A 31 -2.71 -3.61 -13.48
N ASP A 32 -3.91 -3.47 -12.93
CA ASP A 32 -4.16 -3.14 -11.53
C ASP A 32 -4.58 -4.38 -10.73
N LEU A 33 -4.55 -5.57 -11.33
CA LEU A 33 -4.83 -6.86 -10.70
C LEU A 33 -3.58 -7.73 -10.73
N GLN A 34 -3.13 -8.19 -9.57
CA GLN A 34 -1.94 -9.03 -9.47
C GLN A 34 -2.15 -10.17 -8.48
N THR A 35 -2.05 -11.41 -8.97
CA THR A 35 -2.03 -12.60 -8.11
C THR A 35 -0.78 -12.59 -7.22
N THR A 36 -0.97 -12.89 -5.94
CA THR A 36 0.09 -13.03 -4.93
C THR A 36 -0.14 -14.29 -4.10
N ASP A 37 0.89 -14.76 -3.40
CA ASP A 37 0.76 -15.77 -2.33
C ASP A 37 0.03 -17.07 -2.72
N PHE A 38 0.11 -17.46 -3.99
CA PHE A 38 -0.45 -18.71 -4.46
C PHE A 38 0.28 -19.90 -3.81
N SER A 39 -0.46 -20.77 -3.15
CA SER A 39 0.10 -21.95 -2.48
C SER A 39 -0.90 -23.09 -2.41
N ILE A 40 -0.36 -24.32 -2.42
CA ILE A 40 -1.11 -25.56 -2.21
C ILE A 40 -0.50 -26.23 -0.99
N GLN A 41 -1.31 -26.49 0.03
CA GLN A 41 -0.87 -27.05 1.30
C GLN A 41 -1.65 -28.31 1.64
N PRO A 42 -0.99 -29.43 1.97
CA PRO A 42 -1.69 -30.59 2.52
C PRO A 42 -2.26 -30.27 3.90
N LYS A 43 -3.48 -30.72 4.15
CA LYS A 43 -4.13 -30.71 5.46
C LYS A 43 -3.85 -32.03 6.14
N TYR A 44 -3.31 -31.97 7.35
CA TYR A 44 -3.02 -33.15 8.15
C TYR A 44 -4.02 -33.28 9.29
N LYS A 45 -4.44 -34.51 9.58
CA LYS A 45 -5.12 -34.84 10.83
C LYS A 45 -4.04 -35.08 11.89
N GLN A 46 -4.02 -34.26 12.93
CA GLN A 46 -3.22 -34.51 14.12
C GLN A 46 -4.03 -35.35 15.09
N GLU A 47 -3.56 -36.56 15.40
CA GLU A 47 -4.11 -37.36 16.49
C GLU A 47 -3.22 -37.15 17.72
N ASN A 48 -3.71 -36.38 18.69
CA ASN A 48 -3.03 -36.23 19.97
C ASN A 48 -3.43 -37.40 20.87
N ARG A 49 -2.59 -38.43 20.95
CA ARG A 49 -2.76 -39.49 21.95
C ARG A 49 -2.26 -39.03 23.32
N THR A 50 -3.05 -39.32 24.34
CA THR A 50 -2.76 -39.00 25.75
C THR A 50 -1.70 -39.90 26.39
N ASP A 51 -1.26 -40.96 25.70
CA ASP A 51 -0.31 -41.96 26.19
C ASP A 51 1.16 -41.68 25.82
N GLY A 52 1.45 -40.57 25.12
CA GLY A 52 2.80 -40.17 24.73
C GLY A 52 3.35 -40.90 23.50
N THR A 53 2.54 -41.71 22.80
CA THR A 53 2.94 -42.32 21.53
C THR A 53 2.82 -41.33 20.36
N TYR A 54 3.82 -41.32 19.48
CA TYR A 54 3.81 -40.50 18.26
C TYR A 54 3.28 -41.32 17.08
N GLU A 55 2.19 -40.87 16.47
CA GLU A 55 1.76 -41.36 15.15
C GLU A 55 2.11 -40.33 14.07
N ALA A 56 2.51 -40.83 12.90
CA ALA A 56 2.82 -39.97 11.77
C ALA A 56 1.55 -39.25 11.28
N PRO A 57 1.60 -37.94 11.00
CA PRO A 57 0.43 -37.18 10.56
C PRO A 57 -0.09 -37.71 9.22
N VAL A 58 -1.41 -37.93 9.15
CA VAL A 58 -2.08 -38.44 7.94
C VAL A 58 -2.66 -37.27 7.15
N ILE A 59 -2.39 -37.23 5.84
CA ILE A 59 -3.00 -36.26 4.93
C ILE A 59 -4.48 -36.59 4.79
N VAL A 60 -5.34 -35.61 5.06
CA VAL A 60 -6.80 -35.73 4.98
C VAL A 60 -7.41 -34.78 3.94
N GLY A 61 -6.56 -34.06 3.20
CA GLY A 61 -6.99 -33.21 2.10
C GLY A 61 -5.94 -32.16 1.75
N TYR A 62 -6.36 -31.20 0.94
CA TYR A 62 -5.51 -30.10 0.47
C TYR A 62 -6.29 -28.77 0.54
N ALA A 63 -5.58 -27.73 0.93
CA ALA A 63 -6.02 -26.34 0.88
C ALA A 63 -5.22 -25.62 -0.22
N VAL A 64 -5.90 -24.75 -0.97
CA VAL A 64 -5.26 -23.86 -1.96
C VAL A 64 -5.59 -22.44 -1.57
N SER A 65 -4.54 -21.64 -1.38
CA SER A 65 -4.63 -20.21 -1.14
C SER A 65 -4.18 -19.46 -2.39
N ASN A 66 -4.88 -18.38 -2.70
CA ASN A 66 -4.61 -17.55 -3.87
C ASN A 66 -4.91 -16.10 -3.51
N GLY A 67 -3.87 -15.32 -3.27
CA GLY A 67 -3.95 -13.91 -2.94
C GLY A 67 -4.13 -13.05 -4.19
N LEU A 68 -4.76 -11.89 -4.01
CA LEU A 68 -4.93 -10.91 -5.07
C LEU A 68 -4.65 -9.51 -4.51
N THR A 69 -3.66 -8.84 -5.08
CA THR A 69 -3.43 -7.41 -4.87
C THR A 69 -4.20 -6.63 -5.93
N VAL A 70 -5.00 -5.67 -5.48
CA VAL A 70 -5.85 -4.82 -6.32
C VAL A 70 -5.45 -3.36 -6.13
N ARG A 71 -5.12 -2.67 -7.23
CA ARG A 71 -4.90 -1.21 -7.21
C ARG A 71 -6.19 -0.49 -7.58
N VAL A 72 -6.80 0.17 -6.60
CA VAL A 72 -8.00 0.98 -6.79
C VAL A 72 -7.59 2.43 -6.98
N ARG A 73 -7.89 2.99 -8.16
CA ARG A 73 -7.55 4.38 -8.52
C ARG A 73 -8.68 5.36 -8.17
N ASP A 74 -9.91 4.91 -8.33
CA ASP A 74 -11.10 5.67 -7.95
C ASP A 74 -11.49 5.30 -6.51
N LEU A 75 -11.04 6.13 -5.55
CA LEU A 75 -11.28 5.88 -4.13
C LEU A 75 -12.76 5.93 -3.76
N ALA A 76 -13.62 6.58 -4.55
CA ALA A 76 -15.06 6.60 -4.29
C ALA A 76 -15.70 5.22 -4.47
N LYS A 77 -15.09 4.34 -5.26
CA LYS A 77 -15.56 2.96 -5.48
C LYS A 77 -14.98 1.96 -4.50
N LEU A 78 -14.07 2.37 -3.62
CA LEU A 78 -13.33 1.44 -2.78
C LEU A 78 -14.23 0.63 -1.84
N GLY A 79 -15.25 1.28 -1.25
CA GLY A 79 -16.24 0.61 -0.39
C GLY A 79 -16.98 -0.50 -1.14
N GLU A 80 -17.59 -0.15 -2.28
CA GLU A 80 -18.31 -1.09 -3.16
C GLU A 80 -17.42 -2.27 -3.61
N ILE A 81 -16.17 -2.00 -3.98
CA ILE A 81 -15.21 -3.03 -4.40
C ILE A 81 -14.92 -4.02 -3.24
N ILE A 82 -14.79 -3.51 -2.02
CA ILE A 82 -14.56 -4.36 -0.84
C ILE A 82 -15.79 -5.20 -0.53
N ASP A 83 -16.98 -4.60 -0.51
CA ASP A 83 -18.23 -5.33 -0.28
C ASP A 83 -18.43 -6.43 -1.32
N ARG A 84 -18.22 -6.10 -2.59
CA ARG A 84 -18.30 -7.09 -3.68
C ARG A 84 -17.29 -8.22 -3.50
N SER A 85 -16.05 -7.92 -3.10
CA SER A 85 -15.02 -8.93 -2.85
C SER A 85 -15.43 -9.90 -1.74
N VAL A 86 -16.00 -9.40 -0.65
CA VAL A 86 -16.51 -10.23 0.46
C VAL A 86 -17.64 -11.14 -0.02
N THR A 87 -18.60 -10.61 -0.80
CA THR A 87 -19.71 -11.42 -1.35
C THR A 87 -19.25 -12.53 -2.29
N LEU A 88 -18.11 -12.37 -2.97
CA LEU A 88 -17.50 -13.36 -3.85
C LEU A 88 -16.63 -14.40 -3.11
N GLY A 89 -16.63 -14.36 -1.77
CA GLY A 89 -15.94 -15.34 -0.95
C GLY A 89 -14.49 -15.01 -0.61
N VAL A 90 -14.03 -13.77 -0.89
CA VAL A 90 -12.77 -13.28 -0.33
C VAL A 90 -12.93 -13.19 1.18
N ASN A 91 -12.19 -14.02 1.89
CA ASN A 91 -12.39 -14.28 3.33
C ASN A 91 -11.15 -13.96 4.18
N GLN A 92 -10.06 -13.53 3.54
CA GLN A 92 -8.83 -13.06 4.18
C GLN A 92 -8.36 -11.80 3.46
N GLY A 93 -7.95 -10.78 4.22
CA GLY A 93 -7.54 -9.50 3.67
C GLY A 93 -7.58 -8.36 4.68
N GLY A 94 -7.74 -7.13 4.20
CA GLY A 94 -7.88 -5.91 5.02
C GLY A 94 -6.64 -5.01 5.11
N GLY A 95 -5.55 -5.38 4.43
CA GLY A 95 -4.38 -4.50 4.29
C GLY A 95 -4.61 -3.42 3.25
N ILE A 96 -5.22 -2.29 3.64
CA ILE A 96 -5.39 -1.13 2.75
C ILE A 96 -4.17 -0.23 2.89
N THR A 97 -3.44 -0.04 1.80
CA THR A 97 -2.34 0.94 1.72
C THR A 97 -2.75 2.05 0.77
N PHE A 98 -2.85 3.27 1.27
CA PHE A 98 -3.04 4.45 0.44
C PHE A 98 -1.70 4.92 -0.13
N SER A 99 -1.67 5.13 -1.44
CA SER A 99 -0.53 5.67 -2.17
C SER A 99 -1.01 6.73 -3.13
N ASN A 100 -0.10 7.61 -3.55
CA ASN A 100 -0.29 8.42 -4.74
C ASN A 100 0.28 7.65 -5.94
N ASP A 101 -0.44 7.63 -7.05
CA ASP A 101 -0.01 6.99 -8.30
C ASP A 101 0.99 7.87 -9.08
N ASP A 102 0.90 9.19 -8.91
CA ASP A 102 1.87 10.16 -9.46
C ASP A 102 2.33 11.13 -8.35
N PRO A 103 3.31 10.72 -7.54
CA PRO A 103 3.89 11.60 -6.55
C PRO A 103 4.89 12.60 -7.14
N GLU A 104 5.33 12.45 -8.40
CA GLU A 104 6.45 13.21 -8.94
C GLU A 104 6.16 14.70 -8.96
N THR A 105 4.97 15.09 -9.40
CA THR A 105 4.55 16.50 -9.41
C THR A 105 4.60 17.12 -8.01
N ALA A 106 4.14 16.39 -6.98
CA ALA A 106 4.17 16.85 -5.60
C ALA A 106 5.61 16.93 -5.05
N ILE A 107 6.46 15.96 -5.41
CA ILE A 107 7.88 15.91 -5.04
C ILE A 107 8.65 17.06 -5.70
N GLU A 108 8.41 17.34 -6.97
CA GLU A 108 9.02 18.46 -7.69
C GLU A 108 8.65 19.81 -7.06
N ALA A 109 7.39 19.99 -6.69
CA ALA A 109 6.93 21.18 -5.97
C ALA A 109 7.66 21.31 -4.62
N ALA A 110 7.76 20.21 -3.85
CA ALA A 110 8.48 20.19 -2.58
C ALA A 110 9.98 20.50 -2.75
N ARG A 111 10.61 20.00 -3.82
CA ARG A 111 12.02 20.26 -4.15
C ARG A 111 12.28 21.74 -4.43
N LYS A 112 11.45 22.37 -5.26
CA LYS A 112 11.54 23.82 -5.55
C LYS A 112 11.43 24.65 -4.28
N GLN A 113 10.43 24.35 -3.45
CA GLN A 113 10.26 25.02 -2.16
C GLN A 113 11.44 24.81 -1.20
N ALA A 114 12.04 23.61 -1.18
CA ALA A 114 13.20 23.32 -0.35
C ALA A 114 14.42 24.16 -0.75
N VAL A 115 14.67 24.28 -2.06
CA VAL A 115 15.75 25.11 -2.61
C VAL A 115 15.54 26.59 -2.30
N GLU A 116 14.32 27.10 -2.51
CA GLU A 116 13.97 28.50 -2.20
C GLU A 116 14.17 28.81 -0.70
N LYS A 117 13.73 27.92 0.19
CA LYS A 117 13.93 28.06 1.64
C LYS A 117 15.41 28.02 2.02
N ALA A 118 16.19 27.13 1.41
CA ALA A 118 17.63 27.04 1.65
C ALA A 118 18.35 28.31 1.21
N ALA A 119 18.02 28.85 0.03
CA ALA A 119 18.59 30.10 -0.48
C ALA A 119 18.22 31.31 0.40
N ALA A 120 16.95 31.43 0.80
CA ALA A 120 16.49 32.48 1.70
C ALA A 120 17.23 32.42 3.05
N LYS A 121 17.39 31.22 3.62
CA LYS A 121 18.12 31.01 4.87
C LYS A 121 19.60 31.36 4.73
N ALA A 122 20.25 30.95 3.64
CA ALA A 122 21.65 31.28 3.37
C ALA A 122 21.85 32.80 3.26
N LYS A 123 20.97 33.50 2.54
CA LYS A 123 20.99 34.97 2.44
C LYS A 123 20.94 35.65 3.81
N THR A 124 19.98 35.26 4.65
CA THR A 124 19.85 35.80 6.02
C THR A 124 21.11 35.55 6.86
N LEU A 125 21.70 34.36 6.77
CA LEU A 125 22.94 34.03 7.50
C LEU A 125 24.13 34.86 7.02
N THR A 126 24.29 35.04 5.71
CA THR A 126 25.38 35.85 5.14
C THR A 126 25.25 37.34 5.48
N GLU A 127 24.03 37.90 5.41
CA GLU A 127 23.74 39.29 5.77
C GLU A 127 24.09 39.56 7.24
N ALA A 128 23.71 38.65 8.15
CA ALA A 128 24.02 38.75 9.57
C ALA A 128 25.54 38.63 9.85
N ALA A 129 26.27 37.88 9.02
CA ALA A 129 27.72 37.70 9.13
C ALA A 129 28.54 38.80 8.45
N GLY A 130 27.90 39.75 7.75
CA GLY A 130 28.58 40.85 7.05
C GLY A 130 29.30 40.41 5.77
N VAL A 131 28.88 39.30 5.16
CA VAL A 131 29.46 38.75 3.92
C VAL A 131 28.38 38.57 2.85
N ARG A 132 28.78 38.33 1.59
CA ARG A 132 27.83 38.07 0.50
C ARG A 132 27.74 36.57 0.18
N ILE A 133 26.54 36.14 -0.19
CA ILE A 133 26.33 34.80 -0.74
C ILE A 133 26.93 34.71 -2.15
N GLY A 134 27.85 33.76 -2.35
CA GLY A 134 28.50 33.51 -3.64
C GLY A 134 27.87 32.35 -4.40
N ARG A 135 28.60 31.82 -5.38
CA ARG A 135 28.13 30.69 -6.20
C ARG A 135 27.86 29.43 -5.39
N ILE A 136 26.95 28.60 -5.88
CA ILE A 136 26.71 27.25 -5.35
C ILE A 136 27.94 26.38 -5.60
N VAL A 137 28.42 25.71 -4.56
CA VAL A 137 29.52 24.75 -4.59
C VAL A 137 28.97 23.33 -4.70
N GLU A 138 27.90 23.03 -3.96
CA GLU A 138 27.31 21.70 -3.90
C GLU A 138 25.81 21.79 -3.59
N ILE A 139 25.04 20.90 -4.20
CA ILE A 139 23.64 20.62 -3.84
C ILE A 139 23.54 19.13 -3.59
N SER A 140 23.04 18.74 -2.42
CA SER A 140 22.65 17.35 -2.14
C SER A 140 21.19 17.29 -1.72
N GLU A 141 20.47 16.31 -2.24
CA GLU A 141 19.08 16.03 -1.92
C GLU A 141 19.00 14.73 -1.13
N ASN A 142 18.34 14.79 0.03
CA ASN A 142 17.93 13.61 0.77
C ASN A 142 16.41 13.46 0.64
N PHE A 143 16.00 12.40 -0.06
CA PHE A 143 14.61 12.03 -0.21
C PHE A 143 14.25 10.92 0.79
N ALA A 144 13.25 11.18 1.64
CA ALA A 144 12.63 10.16 2.48
C ALA A 144 11.31 9.73 1.83
N ARG A 145 11.07 8.41 1.74
CA ARG A 145 9.77 7.91 1.27
C ARG A 145 8.67 8.41 2.23
N PRO A 146 7.60 9.03 1.72
CA PRO A 146 6.52 9.53 2.55
C PRO A 146 5.81 8.36 3.25
N MET A 147 5.49 8.56 4.53
CA MET A 147 4.64 7.68 5.32
C MET A 147 3.26 8.32 5.46
N PRO A 148 2.16 7.54 5.42
CA PRO A 148 0.82 8.07 5.69
C PRO A 148 0.78 8.77 7.05
N GLN A 149 0.27 10.01 7.11
CA GLN A 149 0.07 10.72 8.37
C GLN A 149 -1.40 10.59 8.79
N MET A 150 -1.64 9.92 9.93
CA MET A 150 -2.98 9.97 10.54
C MET A 150 -3.17 11.33 11.20
N TYR A 151 -4.05 12.16 10.64
CA TYR A 151 -4.58 13.33 11.34
C TYR A 151 -5.63 12.85 12.35
N ALA A 152 -5.62 13.40 13.56
CA ALA A 152 -6.65 13.11 14.57
C ALA A 152 -8.03 13.41 13.97
N ALA A 153 -8.85 12.37 13.79
CA ALA A 153 -10.09 12.45 13.04
C ALA A 153 -11.03 13.50 13.64
N ALA A 154 -11.51 14.42 12.80
CA ALA A 154 -12.74 15.15 13.09
C ALA A 154 -13.90 14.14 13.19
N PRO A 155 -14.88 14.35 14.08
CA PRO A 155 -15.98 13.41 14.27
C PRO A 155 -16.78 13.26 12.96
N MET A 156 -16.78 12.06 12.39
CA MET A 156 -17.53 11.73 11.17
C MET A 156 -19.03 11.98 11.39
N ALA A 157 -19.61 12.78 10.52
CA ALA A 157 -21.06 12.84 10.33
C ALA A 157 -21.53 11.50 9.73
N LYS A 158 -22.59 10.92 10.32
CA LYS A 158 -23.25 9.72 9.83
C LYS A 158 -23.70 9.92 8.38
N MET A 159 -23.03 9.29 7.42
CA MET A 159 -23.59 9.02 6.10
C MET A 159 -24.18 7.60 6.13
N ALA A 160 -25.46 7.53 5.79
CA ALA A 160 -26.16 6.30 5.49
C ALA A 160 -25.78 5.89 4.06
N ASP A 161 -24.69 5.13 3.94
CA ASP A 161 -24.40 4.34 2.76
C ASP A 161 -24.03 2.94 3.26
N GLU A 162 -24.56 1.90 2.64
CA GLU A 162 -24.38 0.49 3.05
C GLU A 162 -22.97 -0.02 2.74
N SER A 163 -22.11 0.84 2.15
CA SER A 163 -20.75 0.51 1.79
C SER A 163 -19.76 0.64 2.96
N VAL A 164 -18.66 -0.12 2.94
CA VAL A 164 -17.63 -0.02 3.99
C VAL A 164 -17.08 1.41 4.08
N PRO A 165 -17.21 2.11 5.24
CA PRO A 165 -16.71 3.48 5.38
C PRO A 165 -15.18 3.46 5.47
N ILE A 166 -14.52 4.15 4.54
CA ILE A 166 -13.05 4.19 4.45
C ILE A 166 -12.55 5.63 4.37
N ALA A 167 -11.63 5.99 5.28
CA ALA A 167 -10.94 7.28 5.27
C ALA A 167 -9.50 7.10 4.77
N SER A 168 -9.13 7.80 3.70
CA SER A 168 -7.83 7.65 3.03
C SER A 168 -6.67 8.39 3.70
N GLY A 169 -6.96 9.36 4.57
CA GLY A 169 -5.95 10.28 5.10
C GLY A 169 -5.31 11.15 4.01
N GLU A 170 -4.22 11.84 4.36
CA GLU A 170 -3.41 12.65 3.44
C GLU A 170 -1.95 12.16 3.42
N ASN A 171 -1.35 12.19 2.23
CA ASN A 171 0.08 11.90 2.05
C ASN A 171 0.87 13.21 2.04
N ARG A 172 1.86 13.33 2.94
CA ARG A 172 2.78 14.47 2.99
C ARG A 172 4.12 14.13 2.37
N TYR A 173 4.48 14.84 1.31
CA TYR A 173 5.78 14.75 0.64
C TYR A 173 6.74 15.78 1.25
N SER A 174 7.89 15.34 1.75
CA SER A 174 8.92 16.22 2.31
C SER A 174 10.26 15.94 1.63
N VAL A 175 10.92 17.00 1.18
CA VAL A 175 12.25 16.95 0.55
C VAL A 175 13.20 17.79 1.39
N THR A 176 14.36 17.22 1.73
CA THR A 176 15.42 17.95 2.43
C THR A 176 16.57 18.17 1.45
N VAL A 177 16.94 19.44 1.25
CA VAL A 177 18.08 19.81 0.39
C VAL A 177 19.13 20.49 1.25
N ASN A 178 20.38 20.08 1.10
CA ASN A 178 21.53 20.79 1.63
C ASN A 178 22.24 21.49 0.48
N ILE A 179 22.44 22.81 0.62
CA ILE A 179 23.15 23.61 -0.37
C ILE A 179 24.35 24.27 0.29
N THR A 180 25.52 24.05 -0.28
CA THR A 180 26.77 24.72 0.13
C THR A 180 27.03 25.87 -0.83
N TYR A 181 27.10 27.08 -0.29
CA TYR A 181 27.46 28.30 -1.04
C TYR A 181 28.90 28.69 -0.72
N ALA A 182 29.60 29.19 -1.73
CA ALA A 182 30.81 29.98 -1.50
C ALA A 182 30.41 31.31 -0.83
N ILE A 183 31.34 31.93 -0.12
CA ILE A 183 31.17 33.26 0.46
C ILE A 183 32.02 34.23 -0.35
N GLU A 184 31.46 35.40 -0.66
CA GLU A 184 32.15 36.53 -1.25
C GLU A 184 32.46 37.56 -0.15
N GLN A 185 33.72 37.98 -0.09
CA GLN A 185 34.25 38.97 0.86
C GLN A 185 34.43 40.32 0.19
#